data_AF-A0A8H7RWY4-F1
#
_entry.id   AF-A0A8H7RWY4-F1
#
_cell.length_a   1.000
_cell.length_b   1.000
_cell.length_c   1.000
_cell.angle_alpha   90.00
_cell.angle_beta   90.00
_cell.angle_gamma   90.00
#
_symmetry.space_group_name_H-M   'P 1'
#
loop_
_entity.id
_entity.type
_entity.pdbx_description
1 polymer ?
#
loop_
_entity_poly.entity_id
_entity_poly.type
_entity_poly.pdbx_seq_one_letter_code
_entity_poly.pdbx_strand_id
1 'polypeptide(L)' 'MSNHDDKSEWHSRYLHFWQTTIKQEKEAKITLYNDINVKGKIIGMDSQANRFCVQDMETPNSGLNDNNNNNDDNH' A
#
# COMPACT_ATOMS: atom_id res chain seq x y z
N MET A 1 -9.87 39.59 -5.58
CA MET A 1 -9.45 38.34 -6.25
C MET A 1 -9.44 37.26 -5.17
N SER A 2 -10.31 36.26 -5.32
CA SER A 2 -10.66 35.30 -4.28
C SER A 2 -9.62 34.18 -4.22
N ASN A 3 -8.66 34.27 -3.30
CA ASN A 3 -7.70 33.19 -3.01
C ASN A 3 -8.35 31.98 -2.29
N HIS A 4 -9.66 32.04 -2.03
CA HIS A 4 -10.40 30.98 -1.34
C HIS A 4 -10.93 29.91 -2.30
N ASP A 5 -11.16 30.27 -3.57
CA ASP A 5 -11.73 29.35 -4.55
C ASP A 5 -10.70 28.29 -5.02
N ASP A 6 -9.42 28.66 -5.11
CA ASP A 6 -8.36 27.76 -5.56
C ASP A 6 -8.15 26.56 -4.61
N LYS A 7 -8.17 26.78 -3.29
CA LYS A 7 -7.94 25.70 -2.31
C LYS A 7 -9.07 24.66 -2.34
N SER A 8 -10.29 25.12 -2.56
CA SER A 8 -11.48 24.28 -2.68
C SER A 8 -11.37 23.36 -3.90
N GLU A 9 -10.95 23.92 -5.04
CA GLU A 9 -10.79 23.16 -6.27
C GLU A 9 -9.70 22.09 -6.16
N TRP A 10 -8.52 22.44 -5.62
CA TRP A 10 -7.44 21.49 -5.40
C TRP A 10 -7.83 20.37 -4.45
N HIS A 11 -8.58 20.68 -3.39
CA HIS A 11 -9.07 19.68 -2.45
C HIS A 11 -10.07 18.71 -3.12
N SER A 12 -10.97 19.23 -3.96
CA SER A 12 -11.93 18.41 -4.69
C SER A 12 -11.24 17.47 -5.69
N ARG A 13 -10.27 17.99 -6.46
CA ARG A 13 -9.46 17.18 -7.39
C ARG A 13 -8.64 16.13 -6.65
N TYR A 14 -8.12 16.46 -5.48
CA TYR A 14 -7.40 15.52 -4.62
C TYR A 14 -8.30 14.37 -4.16
N LEU A 15 -9.49 14.66 -3.60
CA LEU A 15 -10.44 13.63 -3.20
C LEU A 15 -10.89 12.76 -4.38
N HIS A 16 -11.08 13.36 -5.55
CA HIS A 16 -11.44 12.63 -6.76
C HIS A 16 -10.35 11.65 -7.22
N PHE A 17 -9.08 12.06 -7.15
CA PHE A 17 -7.94 11.19 -7.40
C PHE A 17 -7.99 9.96 -6.48
N TRP A 18 -8.11 10.18 -5.16
CA TRP A 18 -8.19 9.11 -4.17
C TRP A 18 -9.34 8.12 -4.42
N GLN A 19 -10.53 8.63 -4.73
CA GLN A 19 -11.68 7.79 -5.04
C GLN A 19 -11.48 6.95 -6.31
N THR A 20 -10.80 7.52 -7.31
CA THR A 20 -10.52 6.84 -8.58
C THR A 20 -9.46 5.76 -8.39
N THR A 21 -8.40 6.04 -7.65
CA THR A 21 -7.31 5.10 -7.35
C THR A 21 -7.85 3.82 -6.71
N ILE A 22 -8.67 3.91 -5.65
CA ILE A 22 -9.22 2.70 -5.00
C ILE A 22 -10.13 1.88 -5.93
N LYS A 23 -10.88 2.55 -6.81
CA LYS A 23 -11.83 1.85 -7.70
C LYS A 23 -11.11 1.09 -8.82
N GLN A 24 -10.01 1.64 -9.32
CA GLN A 24 -9.29 1.11 -10.47
C GLN A 24 -8.14 0.20 -10.06
N GLU A 25 -7.38 0.59 -9.04
CA GLU A 25 -6.18 -0.10 -8.58
C GLU A 25 -6.46 -0.84 -7.27
N LYS A 26 -6.53 -2.16 -7.33
CA LYS A 26 -6.69 -3.02 -6.15
C LYS A 26 -5.35 -3.47 -5.58
N GLU A 27 -4.26 -3.31 -6.31
CA GLU A 27 -2.90 -3.70 -5.91
C GLU A 27 -2.03 -2.44 -5.77
N ALA A 28 -1.38 -2.27 -4.62
CA ALA A 28 -0.35 -1.29 -4.39
C ALA A 28 1.02 -1.90 -4.67
N LYS A 29 1.85 -1.20 -5.45
CA LYS A 29 3.28 -1.47 -5.60
C LYS A 29 4.03 -0.38 -4.87
N ILE A 30 4.75 -0.73 -3.81
CA ILE A 30 5.39 0.23 -2.91
C ILE A 30 6.88 -0.02 -2.92
N THR A 31 7.65 1.02 -3.23
CA THR A 31 9.10 1.03 -3.07
C THR A 31 9.42 1.61 -1.69
N LEU A 32 9.91 0.75 -0.80
CA LEU A 32 10.39 1.12 0.52
C LEU A 32 11.87 1.52 0.45
N TYR A 33 12.41 1.98 1.58
CA TYR A 33 13.85 2.25 1.70
C TYR A 33 14.69 1.04 1.27
N ASN A 34 15.89 1.30 0.75
CA ASN A 34 16.80 0.31 0.16
C ASN A 34 16.24 -0.40 -1.08
N ASP A 35 15.42 0.29 -1.88
CA ASP A 35 14.85 -0.21 -3.14
C ASP A 35 14.04 -1.51 -2.99
N ILE A 36 13.52 -1.77 -1.79
CA ILE A 36 12.69 -2.93 -1.51
C ILE A 36 11.31 -2.69 -2.13
N ASN A 37 10.99 -3.46 -3.17
CA ASN A 37 9.67 -3.42 -3.79
C ASN A 37 8.75 -4.44 -3.11
N VAL A 38 7.67 -3.96 -2.52
CA VAL A 38 6.60 -4.78 -1.96
C VAL A 38 5.33 -4.59 -2.77
N LYS A 39 4.48 -5.62 -2.76
CA LYS A 39 3.15 -5.56 -3.37
C LYS A 39 2.11 -5.93 -2.33
N GLY A 40 0.89 -5.43 -2.46
CA GLY A 40 -0.21 -5.87 -1.62
C GLY A 40 -1.54 -5.32 -2.07
N LYS A 41 -2.62 -5.76 -1.45
CA LYS A 41 -3.99 -5.36 -1.80
C LYS A 41 -4.41 -4.10 -1.06
N ILE A 42 -4.89 -3.09 -1.78
CA ILE A 42 -5.47 -1.89 -1.15
C ILE A 42 -6.85 -2.24 -0.60
N ILE A 43 -7.04 -2.03 0.72
CA ILE A 43 -8.31 -2.30 1.41
C ILE A 43 -8.96 -1.03 1.97
N GLY A 44 -8.24 0.09 1.99
CA GLY A 44 -8.78 1.36 2.45
C GLY A 44 -7.80 2.52 2.26
N MET A 45 -8.28 3.73 2.54
CA MET A 45 -7.48 4.95 2.56
C MET A 45 -7.97 5.91 3.64
N ASP A 46 -7.06 6.78 4.06
CA ASP A 46 -7.36 7.96 4.85
C ASP A 46 -6.78 9.18 4.11
N SER A 47 -7.65 9.94 3.46
CA SER A 47 -7.28 11.13 2.68
C SER A 47 -6.95 12.35 3.55
N GLN A 48 -7.28 12.34 4.85
CA GLN A 48 -6.88 13.40 5.77
C GLN A 48 -5.44 13.19 6.23
N ALA A 49 -5.04 11.93 6.46
CA ALA A 49 -3.69 11.56 6.86
C ALA A 49 -2.77 11.18 5.69
N ASN A 50 -3.28 11.14 4.46
CA ASN A 50 -2.59 10.71 3.23
C ASN A 50 -2.04 9.27 3.33
N ARG A 51 -2.86 8.34 3.81
CA ARG A 51 -2.46 6.94 4.07
C ARG A 51 -3.27 5.96 3.22
N PHE A 52 -2.60 4.91 2.76
CA PHE A 52 -3.24 3.71 2.23
C PHE A 52 -3.17 2.59 3.28
N CYS A 53 -4.26 1.83 3.40
CA CYS A 53 -4.27 0.58 4.13
C CYS A 53 -4.09 -0.57 3.13
N VAL A 54 -3.00 -1.32 3.28
CA VAL A 54 -2.61 -2.40 2.38
C VAL A 54 -2.54 -3.70 3.16
N GLN A 55 -3.18 -4.75 2.63
CA GLN A 55 -3.22 -6.09 3.18
C GLN A 55 -2.44 -7.06 2.28
N ASP A 56 -2.11 -8.25 2.79
CA ASP A 56 -1.46 -9.33 2.02
C ASP A 56 -0.16 -8.86 1.37
N MET A 57 0.69 -8.17 2.15
CA MET A 57 1.95 -7.65 1.63
C MET A 57 2.94 -8.76 1.31
N GLU A 58 3.27 -8.89 0.03
CA GLU A 58 4.37 -9.73 -0.45
C GLU A 58 5.69 -9.00 -0.24
N THR A 59 6.55 -9.57 0.59
CA THR A 59 7.90 -9.05 0.83
C THR A 59 8.94 -10.00 0.24
N PRO A 60 10.12 -9.53 -0.17
CA PRO A 60 11.15 -10.41 -0.72
C PRO A 60 11.58 -11.55 0.21
N ASN A 61 11.36 -11.41 1.53
CA ASN A 61 11.73 -12.40 2.54
C ASN A 61 10.62 -13.40 2.91
N SER A 62 9.38 -13.24 2.44
CA SER A 62 8.28 -14.13 2.85
C SER A 62 8.38 -15.56 2.31
N GLY A 63 9.42 -15.88 1.53
CA GLY A 63 9.73 -17.24 1.07
C GLY A 63 10.86 -17.97 1.83
N LEU A 64 11.45 -17.38 2.89
CA LEU A 64 12.65 -17.93 3.54
C LEU A 64 12.42 -18.61 4.91
N ASN A 65 11.18 -18.76 5.40
CA ASN A 65 10.96 -19.24 6.79
C ASN A 65 10.24 -20.59 6.98
N ASP A 66 10.01 -21.37 5.91
CA ASP A 66 9.26 -22.64 6.02
C ASP A 66 10.07 -23.89 5.69
N ASN A 67 11.39 -23.91 5.93
CA ASN A 67 12.20 -25.13 5.77
C ASN A 67 13.28 -25.26 6.85
N ASN A 68 12.88 -25.51 8.11
CA ASN A 68 13.75 -26.22 9.05
C ASN A 68 12.99 -26.77 10.26
N ASN A 69 12.35 -27.94 10.10
CA ASN A 69 12.36 -28.99 11.13
C ASN A 69 11.71 -30.27 10.57
N ASN A 70 12.51 -31.08 9.89
CA ASN A 70 12.24 -32.49 9.66
C ASN A 70 13.57 -33.18 9.35
N ASN A 71 14.29 -33.54 10.40
CA ASN A 71 15.04 -34.79 10.55
C ASN A 71 15.96 -34.68 11.77
N ASP A 72 16.26 -35.83 12.36
CA ASP A 72 16.95 -36.11 13.62
C ASP A 72 15.90 -36.30 14.75
N ASP A 73 15.56 -37.52 15.17
CA ASP A 73 16.44 -38.62 15.52
C ASP A 73 15.87 -40.01 15.26
N ASN A 74 16.73 -40.89 14.77
CA ASN A 74 16.53 -42.31 14.57
C ASN A 74 17.58 -43.06 15.40
N HIS A 75 17.23 -43.57 16.58
CA HIS A 75 17.86 -44.74 17.23
C HIS A 75 16.98 -45.32 18.35
#